data_AF-A0A7Y4ZG48-F1
#
_entry.id   AF-A0A7Y4ZG48-F1
#
_cell.length_a   1.000
_cell.length_b   1.000
_cell.length_c   1.000
_cell.angle_alpha   90.00
_cell.angle_beta   90.00
_cell.angle_gamma   90.00
#
_symmetry.space_group_name_H-M   'P 1'
#
loop_
_entity.id
_entity.type
_entity.pdbx_description
1 polymer ?
#
loop_
_entity_poly.entity_id
_entity_poly.type
_entity_poly.pdbx_seq_one_letter_code
_entity_poly.pdbx_strand_id
1 'polypeptide(L)'
;MIFHKSAWGAVALGAVCACSVASAEPDAADARRAAPAVGDDNPPDTRPPPPDLLYVQPQEDATPILDFEAALGGLGNGSAADAAAIGIAWLDSWSKLQTVQTEDGVLSASPRFGADSLRCEWLRVVKSEICDDRCGDCVTGRPARAESAKVPFRLLAIVNRVDLGSDACSESGAEARLIYVATSPETGAPLGFTTILEYGLHGPTQQWAARFRALRGANAAQSAGLLRELALDLVRQDRGRASLRRVRTNETAFGASGQWELREFRPTSTPDGPRLALAPLGGPPGAALDGTKALSGWVEANRASIRRGDNPVPPRMQTLAITLAKPTFRWSSTTDRDLATLFSRNTCNGCHGGERPAEDMAFQMVAPVRPPKPDPQPQPYYGSAPPEPVGPPPLTIHGVELSRYLVDPTNRQGDELARREGVNDEVLTARCTEERTHRMTGRRTVH
;
A
#
# COMPACT_ATOMS: atom_id res chain seq x y z
N MET A 1 -43.73 -24.02 -11.90
CA MET A 1 -42.35 -24.26 -11.40
C MET A 1 -41.38 -23.93 -12.51
N ILE A 2 -40.80 -22.72 -12.48
CA ILE A 2 -39.84 -22.24 -13.49
C ILE A 2 -38.51 -22.12 -12.75
N PHE A 3 -37.55 -22.98 -13.08
CA PHE A 3 -36.18 -22.89 -12.57
C PHE A 3 -35.37 -22.02 -13.51
N HIS A 4 -35.02 -20.81 -13.05
CA HIS A 4 -34.00 -19.97 -13.69
C HIS A 4 -32.61 -20.53 -13.37
N LYS A 5 -31.85 -20.86 -14.41
CA LYS A 5 -30.39 -21.05 -14.34
C LYS A 5 -29.73 -19.68 -14.39
N SER A 6 -29.13 -19.26 -13.28
CA SER A 6 -28.27 -18.07 -13.22
C SER A 6 -26.85 -18.45 -13.62
N ALA A 7 -26.30 -17.70 -14.57
CA ALA A 7 -24.93 -17.80 -15.05
C ALA A 7 -23.94 -17.33 -13.97
N TRP A 8 -22.87 -18.09 -13.78
CA TRP A 8 -21.75 -17.74 -12.90
C TRP A 8 -20.82 -16.77 -13.64
N GLY A 9 -20.65 -15.57 -13.08
CA GLY A 9 -19.66 -14.59 -13.52
C GLY A 9 -18.26 -14.99 -13.03
N ALA A 10 -17.28 -14.92 -13.92
CA ALA A 10 -15.87 -15.12 -13.60
C ALA A 10 -15.38 -13.99 -12.68
N VAL A 11 -14.87 -14.35 -11.50
CA VAL A 11 -14.20 -13.43 -10.57
C VAL A 11 -12.72 -13.42 -10.93
N ALA A 12 -12.21 -12.28 -11.40
CA ALA A 12 -10.79 -12.06 -11.60
C ALA A 12 -10.11 -11.82 -10.23
N LEU A 13 -9.28 -12.77 -9.81
CA LEU A 13 -8.45 -12.69 -8.61
C LEU A 13 -7.14 -11.96 -8.95
N GLY A 14 -7.07 -10.66 -8.66
CA GLY A 14 -5.85 -9.86 -8.76
C GLY A 14 -5.39 -9.38 -7.39
N ALA A 15 -4.46 -10.10 -6.76
CA ALA A 15 -3.75 -9.65 -5.56
C ALA A 15 -2.28 -10.08 -5.62
N VAL A 16 -1.39 -9.14 -5.89
CA VAL A 16 0.06 -9.31 -5.82
C VAL A 16 0.60 -8.41 -4.70
N CYS A 17 1.15 -8.99 -3.62
CA CYS A 17 1.92 -8.25 -2.58
C CYS A 17 3.12 -7.63 -3.31
N ALA A 18 3.51 -6.40 -2.99
CA ALA A 18 4.68 -5.73 -3.57
C ALA A 18 6.04 -6.35 -3.16
N CYS A 19 6.04 -7.60 -2.69
CA CYS A 19 7.25 -8.42 -2.51
C CYS A 19 7.39 -9.50 -3.61
N SER A 20 6.35 -9.70 -4.42
CA SER A 20 6.41 -10.59 -5.58
C SER A 20 6.87 -9.81 -6.80
N VAL A 21 8.03 -10.19 -7.33
CA VAL A 21 8.48 -9.84 -8.68
C VAL A 21 7.32 -10.07 -9.66
N ALA A 22 6.99 -9.07 -10.47
CA ALA A 22 5.92 -9.18 -11.46
C ALA A 22 6.13 -10.43 -12.34
N SER A 23 5.09 -11.26 -12.44
CA SER A 23 5.02 -12.45 -13.27
C SER A 23 5.03 -12.07 -14.74
N ALA A 24 6.09 -12.43 -15.47
CA ALA A 24 6.10 -12.49 -16.92
C ALA A 24 5.72 -13.91 -17.40
N GLU A 25 4.97 -14.00 -18.50
CA GLU A 25 4.58 -15.25 -19.15
C GLU A 25 5.79 -16.15 -19.49
N PRO A 26 5.62 -17.49 -19.51
CA PRO A 26 6.72 -18.42 -19.77
C PRO A 26 7.39 -18.26 -21.15
N ASP A 27 6.69 -17.67 -22.14
CA ASP A 27 7.26 -17.44 -23.47
C ASP A 27 8.10 -16.14 -23.58
N ALA A 28 8.16 -15.32 -22.51
CA ALA A 28 9.06 -14.17 -22.42
C ALA A 28 10.45 -14.52 -21.85
N ALA A 29 10.72 -15.80 -21.56
CA ALA A 29 11.99 -16.25 -20.99
C ALA A 29 13.21 -15.98 -21.90
N ASP A 30 13.01 -15.88 -23.22
CA ASP A 30 14.08 -15.61 -24.20
C ASP A 30 14.36 -14.11 -24.44
N ALA A 31 13.55 -13.20 -23.88
CA ALA A 31 13.76 -11.75 -24.01
C ALA A 31 14.51 -11.13 -22.82
N ARG A 32 15.12 -11.93 -21.93
CA ARG A 32 16.06 -11.43 -20.92
C ARG A 32 17.37 -11.04 -21.58
N ARG A 33 17.39 -9.87 -22.23
CA ARG A 33 18.66 -9.16 -22.41
C ARG A 33 19.19 -8.88 -21.01
N ALA A 34 20.26 -9.56 -20.63
CA ALA A 34 20.99 -9.24 -19.43
C ALA A 34 21.29 -7.74 -19.46
N ALA A 35 20.73 -6.99 -18.51
CA ALA A 35 21.28 -5.68 -18.20
C ALA A 35 22.79 -5.89 -17.98
N PRO A 36 23.66 -5.05 -18.56
CA PRO A 36 25.10 -5.21 -18.40
C PRO A 36 25.40 -5.29 -16.91
N ALA A 37 26.27 -6.23 -16.51
CA ALA A 37 26.68 -6.38 -15.13
C ALA A 37 27.27 -5.04 -14.66
N VAL A 38 26.50 -4.33 -13.84
CA VAL A 38 26.97 -3.15 -13.11
C VAL A 38 28.01 -3.69 -12.12
N GLY A 39 29.26 -3.23 -12.24
CA GLY A 39 30.32 -3.60 -11.31
C GLY A 39 30.01 -3.09 -9.90
N ASP A 40 30.47 -3.81 -8.88
CA ASP A 40 30.23 -3.51 -7.45
C ASP A 40 30.83 -2.16 -6.99
N ASP A 41 31.54 -1.43 -7.86
CA ASP A 41 32.23 -0.18 -7.56
C ASP A 41 31.44 1.10 -7.92
N ASN A 42 30.18 0.99 -8.36
CA ASN A 42 29.39 2.18 -8.63
C ASN A 42 28.91 2.84 -7.33
N PRO A 43 29.19 4.13 -7.12
CA PRO A 43 28.70 4.85 -5.94
C PRO A 43 27.17 4.80 -5.89
N PRO A 44 26.58 4.86 -4.68
CA PRO A 44 25.13 4.88 -4.52
C PRO A 44 24.52 5.99 -5.39
N ASP A 45 23.45 5.67 -6.11
CA ASP A 45 22.75 6.64 -6.94
C ASP A 45 22.02 7.62 -6.02
N THR A 46 22.54 8.84 -5.92
CA THR A 46 21.95 9.90 -5.10
C THR A 46 20.88 10.69 -5.85
N ARG A 47 20.53 10.29 -7.09
CA ARG A 47 19.49 10.99 -7.85
C ARG A 47 18.15 10.87 -7.11
N PRO A 48 17.34 11.94 -7.08
CA PRO A 48 15.98 11.83 -6.58
C PRO A 48 15.20 10.83 -7.42
N PRO A 49 14.22 10.13 -6.82
CA PRO A 49 13.36 9.19 -7.51
C PRO A 49 12.63 9.91 -8.66
N PRO A 50 12.31 9.21 -9.76
CA PRO A 50 11.57 9.81 -10.86
C PRO A 50 10.21 10.33 -10.35
N PRO A 51 9.90 11.63 -10.51
CA PRO A 51 8.68 12.23 -9.97
C PRO A 51 7.40 11.68 -10.63
N ASP A 52 7.53 11.01 -11.77
CA ASP A 52 6.47 10.31 -12.48
C ASP A 52 6.14 8.92 -11.91
N LEU A 53 6.95 8.43 -10.97
CA LEU A 53 6.70 7.18 -10.24
C LEU A 53 6.34 7.44 -8.78
N LEU A 54 7.04 8.40 -8.17
CA LEU A 54 6.93 8.72 -6.75
C LEU A 54 7.08 10.22 -6.54
N TYR A 55 5.99 10.87 -6.15
CA TYR A 55 6.05 12.22 -5.60
C TYR A 55 6.05 12.16 -4.08
N VAL A 56 6.98 12.89 -3.45
CA VAL A 56 7.09 13.04 -2.00
C VAL A 56 6.65 14.45 -1.61
N GLN A 57 5.61 14.54 -0.78
CA GLN A 57 5.10 15.82 -0.30
C GLN A 57 6.07 16.41 0.74
N PRO A 58 6.45 17.70 0.61
CA PRO A 58 7.13 18.41 1.69
C PRO A 58 6.34 18.43 2.98
N GLN A 59 7.03 18.14 4.10
CA GLN A 59 6.42 18.02 5.42
C GLN A 59 6.43 19.34 6.23
N GLU A 60 7.14 20.39 5.81
CA GLU A 60 7.19 21.66 6.55
C GLU A 60 6.36 22.72 5.82
N ASP A 61 5.41 23.34 6.55
CA ASP A 61 4.57 24.49 6.16
C ASP A 61 3.80 24.42 4.83
N ALA A 62 3.86 23.30 4.13
CA ALA A 62 3.15 23.10 2.88
C ALA A 62 1.67 22.82 3.13
N THR A 63 0.80 23.53 2.39
CA THR A 63 -0.60 23.15 2.26
C THR A 63 -0.67 21.72 1.70
N PRO A 64 -1.43 20.80 2.34
CA PRO A 64 -1.61 19.46 1.83
C PRO A 64 -2.15 19.49 0.39
N ILE A 65 -1.55 18.68 -0.49
CA ILE A 65 -2.06 18.56 -1.87
C ILE A 65 -3.49 18.03 -1.82
N LEU A 66 -3.71 17.05 -0.96
CA LEU A 66 -5.00 16.46 -0.65
C LEU A 66 -5.05 16.05 0.83
N ASP A 67 -6.13 16.44 1.50
CA ASP A 67 -6.41 16.03 2.88
C ASP A 67 -6.94 14.59 2.92
N PHE A 68 -6.70 13.91 4.05
CA PHE A 68 -7.09 12.51 4.21
C PHE A 68 -8.62 12.31 4.11
N GLU A 69 -9.42 13.24 4.63
CA GLU A 69 -10.88 13.23 4.47
C GLU A 69 -11.29 13.33 3.00
N ALA A 70 -10.72 14.27 2.25
CA ALA A 70 -11.00 14.40 0.82
C ALA A 70 -10.63 13.11 0.07
N ALA A 71 -9.58 12.41 0.50
CA ALA A 71 -9.19 11.13 -0.07
C ALA A 71 -10.20 10.00 0.21
N LEU A 72 -10.77 9.96 1.42
CA LEU A 72 -11.86 9.05 1.77
C LEU A 72 -13.21 9.45 1.15
N GLY A 73 -13.38 10.69 0.72
CA GLY A 73 -14.60 11.19 0.06
C GLY A 73 -15.04 10.35 -1.15
N GLY A 74 -14.10 9.67 -1.80
CA GLY A 74 -14.36 8.68 -2.85
C GLY A 74 -15.09 7.40 -2.38
N LEU A 75 -15.47 7.29 -1.11
CA LEU A 75 -16.31 6.22 -0.57
C LEU A 75 -17.73 6.66 -0.26
N GLY A 76 -17.92 7.92 0.13
CA GLY A 76 -19.21 8.51 0.46
C GLY A 76 -19.98 8.97 -0.78
N ASN A 77 -21.04 9.75 -0.57
CA ASN A 77 -21.72 10.48 -1.64
C ASN A 77 -20.91 11.72 -2.10
N GLY A 78 -19.59 11.70 -1.90
CA GLY A 78 -18.68 12.82 -2.15
C GLY A 78 -18.69 13.94 -1.10
N SER A 79 -19.43 13.81 0.01
CA SER A 79 -19.43 14.83 1.07
C SER A 79 -18.29 14.62 2.07
N ALA A 80 -17.72 15.73 2.58
CA ALA A 80 -16.67 15.68 3.60
C ALA A 80 -17.18 15.08 4.93
N ALA A 81 -18.45 15.33 5.28
CA ALA A 81 -19.08 14.77 6.47
C ALA A 81 -19.16 13.24 6.41
N ASP A 82 -19.53 12.67 5.24
CA ASP A 82 -19.53 11.22 5.05
C ASP A 82 -18.11 10.65 5.17
N ALA A 83 -17.12 11.33 4.58
CA ALA A 83 -15.73 10.88 4.64
C ALA A 83 -15.18 10.85 6.07
N ALA A 84 -15.47 11.89 6.86
CA ALA A 84 -15.12 11.95 8.28
C ALA A 84 -15.82 10.83 9.07
N ALA A 85 -17.12 10.61 8.85
CA ALA A 85 -17.86 9.54 9.50
C ALA A 85 -17.29 8.15 9.16
N ILE A 86 -16.92 7.90 7.91
CA ILE A 86 -16.25 6.67 7.47
C ILE A 86 -14.91 6.49 8.18
N GLY A 87 -14.09 7.55 8.25
CA GLY A 87 -12.79 7.52 8.92
C GLY A 87 -12.90 7.25 10.42
N ILE A 88 -13.84 7.91 11.11
CA ILE A 88 -14.10 7.70 12.54
C ILE A 88 -14.59 6.28 12.80
N ALA A 89 -15.57 5.78 12.03
CA ALA A 89 -16.09 4.43 12.17
C ALA A 89 -15.02 3.36 11.88
N TRP A 90 -14.14 3.64 10.92
CA TRP A 90 -13.00 2.79 10.60
C TRP A 90 -12.01 2.69 11.78
N LEU A 91 -11.61 3.81 12.38
CA LEU A 91 -10.73 3.81 13.56
C LEU A 91 -11.41 3.19 14.79
N ASP A 92 -12.70 3.44 15.00
CA ASP A 92 -13.49 2.82 16.08
C ASP A 92 -13.50 1.29 15.97
N SER A 93 -13.48 0.75 14.74
CA SER A 93 -13.43 -0.69 14.55
C SER A 93 -12.13 -1.34 15.04
N TRP A 94 -11.06 -0.57 15.24
CA TRP A 94 -9.75 -1.10 15.61
C TRP A 94 -9.62 -1.41 17.11
N SER A 95 -10.40 -0.78 17.98
CA SER A 95 -10.41 -1.08 19.42
C SER A 95 -11.17 -2.38 19.75
N LYS A 96 -11.74 -3.04 18.73
CA LYS A 96 -12.59 -4.23 18.86
C LYS A 96 -11.92 -5.44 18.23
N LEU A 97 -12.28 -6.64 18.71
CA LEU A 97 -11.95 -7.87 18.01
C LEU A 97 -12.70 -7.85 16.67
N GLN A 98 -11.95 -7.93 15.57
CA GLN A 98 -12.54 -7.92 14.24
C GLN A 98 -12.59 -9.34 13.71
N THR A 99 -13.73 -9.75 13.18
CA THR A 99 -13.91 -11.09 12.58
C THR A 99 -14.48 -11.00 11.18
N VAL A 100 -14.04 -11.89 10.30
CA VAL A 100 -14.56 -12.02 8.93
C VAL A 100 -14.97 -13.46 8.70
N GLN A 101 -16.24 -13.68 8.35
CA GLN A 101 -16.70 -14.99 7.93
C GLN A 101 -16.19 -15.28 6.51
N THR A 102 -15.55 -16.43 6.33
CA THR A 102 -15.11 -16.96 5.04
C THR A 102 -15.75 -18.33 4.80
N GLU A 103 -15.63 -18.86 3.58
CA GLU A 103 -16.05 -20.23 3.26
C GLU A 103 -15.27 -21.27 4.08
N ASP A 104 -14.04 -20.97 4.45
CA ASP A 104 -13.13 -21.87 5.17
C ASP A 104 -13.14 -21.67 6.71
N GLY A 105 -13.99 -20.77 7.22
CA GLY A 105 -14.11 -20.50 8.66
C GLY A 105 -14.07 -19.02 9.03
N VAL A 106 -13.78 -18.73 10.31
CA VAL A 106 -13.79 -17.36 10.85
C VAL A 106 -12.37 -16.81 10.94
N LEU A 107 -12.13 -15.77 10.12
CA LEU A 107 -11.05 -14.80 10.19
C LEU A 107 -11.07 -14.06 11.53
N SER A 108 -9.95 -13.86 12.25
CA SER A 108 -9.91 -12.88 13.34
C SER A 108 -8.65 -12.01 13.35
N ALA A 109 -8.79 -10.76 13.78
CA ALA A 109 -7.69 -9.84 14.05
C ALA A 109 -7.89 -9.19 15.42
N SER A 110 -6.83 -9.17 16.22
CA SER A 110 -6.84 -8.58 17.56
C SER A 110 -7.12 -7.07 17.54
N PRO A 111 -7.64 -6.50 18.63
CA PRO A 111 -7.71 -5.05 18.80
C PRO A 111 -6.32 -4.38 18.68
N ARG A 112 -6.29 -3.15 18.16
CA ARG A 112 -5.12 -2.24 18.19
C ARG A 112 -5.28 -1.26 19.34
N PHE A 113 -4.70 -1.60 20.48
CA PHE A 113 -4.73 -0.72 21.65
C PHE A 113 -4.00 0.59 21.34
N GLY A 114 -4.60 1.72 21.73
CA GLY A 114 -4.04 3.07 21.49
C GLY A 114 -4.53 3.75 20.21
N ALA A 115 -5.15 3.03 19.27
CA ALA A 115 -5.76 3.63 18.08
C ALA A 115 -6.90 4.61 18.42
N ASP A 116 -7.51 4.45 19.60
CA ASP A 116 -8.52 5.38 20.13
C ASP A 116 -8.00 6.82 20.25
N SER A 117 -6.70 7.03 20.44
CA SER A 117 -6.11 8.37 20.46
C SER A 117 -6.25 9.09 19.11
N LEU A 118 -6.07 8.38 17.99
CA LEU A 118 -6.28 8.93 16.65
C LEU A 118 -7.76 9.21 16.39
N ARG A 119 -8.64 8.29 16.79
CA ARG A 119 -10.10 8.45 16.71
C ARG A 119 -10.53 9.69 17.48
N CYS A 120 -10.03 9.84 18.70
CA CYS A 120 -10.32 10.96 19.58
C CYS A 120 -9.93 12.30 18.98
N GLU A 121 -8.72 12.39 18.44
CA GLU A 121 -8.25 13.62 17.82
C GLU A 121 -9.08 13.99 16.61
N TRP A 122 -9.43 13.01 15.78
CA TRP A 122 -10.30 13.23 14.64
C TRP A 122 -11.70 13.73 15.08
N LEU A 123 -12.29 13.14 16.13
CA LEU A 123 -13.57 13.61 16.67
C LEU A 123 -13.51 15.07 17.14
N ARG A 124 -12.43 15.46 17.82
CA ARG A 124 -12.21 16.85 18.26
C ARG A 124 -12.12 17.82 17.08
N VAL A 125 -11.44 17.42 15.99
CA VAL A 125 -11.33 18.20 14.75
C VAL A 125 -12.70 18.38 14.09
N VAL A 126 -13.45 17.30 13.87
CA VAL A 126 -14.67 17.31 13.04
C VAL A 126 -15.86 17.93 13.76
N LYS A 127 -16.04 17.63 15.04
CA LYS A 127 -17.24 18.03 15.77
C LYS A 127 -17.06 19.31 16.59
N SER A 128 -15.84 19.84 16.70
CA SER A 128 -15.49 20.94 17.62
C SER A 128 -15.94 20.65 19.07
N GLU A 129 -16.03 19.37 19.44
CA GLU A 129 -16.56 18.90 20.72
C GLU A 129 -15.46 18.78 21.77
N ILE A 130 -15.83 18.99 23.04
CA ILE A 130 -15.01 18.59 24.19
C ILE A 130 -15.38 17.13 24.48
N CYS A 131 -14.47 16.23 24.13
CA CYS A 131 -14.56 14.81 24.44
C CYS A 131 -13.75 14.47 25.69
N ASP A 132 -14.23 13.51 26.49
CA ASP A 132 -13.43 12.89 27.55
C ASP A 132 -12.15 12.23 26.99
N ASP A 133 -11.25 11.77 27.86
CA ASP A 133 -9.95 11.19 27.46
C ASP A 133 -10.07 9.90 26.63
N ARG A 134 -11.25 9.29 26.55
CA ARG A 134 -11.55 8.09 25.73
C ARG A 134 -12.46 8.40 24.55
N CYS A 135 -12.90 9.64 24.45
CA CYS A 135 -13.97 10.11 23.58
C CYS A 135 -15.20 9.20 23.62
N GLY A 136 -15.55 8.74 24.82
CA GLY A 136 -16.78 8.00 25.09
C GLY A 136 -17.96 8.95 25.14
N ASP A 137 -17.78 10.06 25.87
CA ASP A 137 -18.73 11.17 25.95
C ASP A 137 -18.12 12.45 25.38
N CYS A 138 -18.78 13.01 24.37
CA CYS A 138 -18.44 14.29 23.80
C CYS A 138 -19.61 15.27 24.03
N VAL A 139 -19.33 16.38 24.70
CA VAL A 139 -20.33 17.42 24.97
C VAL A 139 -20.15 18.55 23.96
N THR A 140 -21.25 18.95 23.32
CA THR A 140 -21.30 20.13 22.47
C THR A 140 -21.12 21.38 23.34
N GLY A 141 -19.91 21.94 23.36
CA GLY A 141 -19.61 23.02 24.28
C GLY A 141 -18.33 23.78 23.92
N ARG A 142 -18.53 24.95 23.30
CA ARG A 142 -17.57 25.90 22.71
C ARG A 142 -17.06 25.56 21.30
N PRO A 143 -17.05 26.52 20.36
CA PRO A 143 -16.34 26.37 19.10
C PRO A 143 -14.84 26.29 19.39
N ALA A 144 -14.28 25.08 19.39
CA ALA A 144 -12.86 24.86 19.51
C ALA A 144 -12.15 25.25 18.21
N ARG A 145 -11.42 26.39 18.23
CA ARG A 145 -10.18 26.64 17.47
C ARG A 145 -10.17 26.16 16.00
N ALA A 146 -11.26 26.37 15.28
CA ALA A 146 -11.61 25.76 13.99
C ALA A 146 -10.72 26.13 12.78
N GLU A 147 -9.58 26.81 12.96
CA GLU A 147 -8.72 27.22 11.85
C GLU A 147 -7.44 26.37 11.68
N SER A 148 -7.13 25.45 12.61
CA SER A 148 -5.87 24.67 12.51
C SER A 148 -5.96 23.19 12.89
N ALA A 149 -7.13 22.70 13.32
CA ALA A 149 -7.31 21.30 13.67
C ALA A 149 -7.25 20.46 12.39
N LYS A 150 -6.13 19.76 12.19
CA LYS A 150 -5.92 18.85 11.05
C LYS A 150 -6.27 17.44 11.51
N VAL A 151 -6.96 16.68 10.67
CA VAL A 151 -7.11 15.24 10.88
C VAL A 151 -5.74 14.60 11.12
N PRO A 152 -5.64 13.51 11.93
CA PRO A 152 -4.35 13.00 12.39
C PRO A 152 -3.63 12.16 11.32
N PHE A 153 -3.71 12.59 10.06
CA PHE A 153 -3.11 11.98 8.88
C PHE A 153 -2.56 13.06 7.95
N ARG A 154 -1.32 12.87 7.50
CA ARG A 154 -0.64 13.80 6.58
C ARG A 154 -0.16 13.06 5.34
N LEU A 155 -0.37 13.65 4.16
CA LEU A 155 0.10 13.05 2.92
C LEU A 155 1.63 13.01 2.90
N LEU A 156 2.20 11.82 2.72
CA LEU A 156 3.62 11.58 2.50
C LEU A 156 3.94 11.52 1.02
N ALA A 157 3.17 10.74 0.26
CA ALA A 157 3.50 10.47 -1.13
C ALA A 157 2.30 10.13 -2.01
N ILE A 158 2.48 10.39 -3.31
CA ILE A 158 1.63 9.93 -4.39
C ILE A 158 2.46 8.97 -5.25
N VAL A 159 1.97 7.74 -5.43
CA VAL A 159 2.69 6.70 -6.17
C VAL A 159 1.91 6.32 -7.42
N ASN A 160 2.61 6.23 -8.55
CA ASN A 160 2.08 5.73 -9.81
C ASN A 160 2.53 4.27 -10.03
N ARG A 161 1.58 3.37 -10.25
CA ARG A 161 1.80 1.93 -10.48
C ARG A 161 1.19 1.51 -11.82
N VAL A 162 1.61 2.17 -12.90
CA VAL A 162 1.28 1.77 -14.28
C VAL A 162 1.86 0.40 -14.64
N ASP A 163 2.89 -0.06 -13.92
CA ASP A 163 3.46 -1.40 -14.05
C ASP A 163 2.50 -2.53 -13.64
N LEU A 164 1.37 -2.19 -13.00
CA LEU A 164 0.29 -3.13 -12.72
C LEU A 164 -0.75 -3.21 -13.85
N GLY A 165 -0.68 -2.33 -14.85
CA GLY A 165 -1.48 -2.42 -16.06
C GLY A 165 -1.08 -3.66 -16.88
N SER A 166 -2.07 -4.37 -17.44
CA SER A 166 -1.80 -5.53 -18.29
C SER A 166 -1.10 -5.16 -19.59
N ASP A 167 -1.38 -3.96 -20.11
CA ASP A 167 -0.72 -3.34 -21.26
C ASP A 167 -1.01 -1.83 -21.28
N ALA A 168 -0.28 -1.09 -22.12
CA ALA A 168 -0.37 0.37 -22.21
C ALA A 168 -1.77 0.89 -22.58
N CYS A 169 -2.53 0.11 -23.35
CA CYS A 169 -3.83 0.49 -23.88
C CYS A 169 -4.98 -0.11 -23.06
N SER A 170 -4.66 -0.93 -22.06
CA SER A 170 -5.66 -1.49 -21.17
C SER A 170 -6.35 -0.36 -20.41
N GLU A 171 -7.68 -0.43 -20.41
CA GLU A 171 -8.59 0.43 -19.66
C GLU A 171 -8.59 0.11 -18.15
N SER A 172 -7.83 -0.92 -17.74
CA SER A 172 -7.80 -1.41 -16.37
C SER A 172 -6.46 -2.04 -15.99
N GLY A 173 -6.14 -1.97 -14.69
CA GLY A 173 -5.02 -2.71 -14.11
C GLY A 173 -3.97 -1.80 -13.49
N ALA A 174 -3.78 -0.60 -14.03
CA ALA A 174 -2.96 0.42 -13.39
C ALA A 174 -3.54 0.84 -12.03
N GLU A 175 -2.66 1.29 -11.15
CA GLU A 175 -3.01 1.70 -9.79
C GLU A 175 -2.31 3.03 -9.45
N ALA A 176 -2.96 3.87 -8.66
CA ALA A 176 -2.32 4.97 -7.97
C ALA A 176 -2.47 4.81 -6.47
N ARG A 177 -1.51 5.33 -5.70
CA ARG A 177 -1.57 5.28 -4.24
C ARG A 177 -1.42 6.66 -3.64
N LEU A 178 -2.22 6.92 -2.62
CA LEU A 178 -2.01 8.04 -1.70
C LEU A 178 -1.53 7.45 -0.37
N ILE A 179 -0.31 7.80 0.04
CA ILE A 179 0.31 7.30 1.26
C ILE A 179 0.27 8.42 2.29
N TYR A 180 -0.40 8.18 3.40
CA TYR A 180 -0.49 9.08 4.54
C TYR A 180 0.29 8.53 5.72
N VAL A 181 0.86 9.40 6.54
CA VAL A 181 1.39 9.06 7.86
C VAL A 181 0.39 9.49 8.93
N ALA A 182 0.18 8.67 9.95
CA ALA A 182 -0.56 9.12 11.12
C ALA A 182 0.30 10.05 11.98
N THR A 183 -0.32 11.02 12.65
CA THR A 183 0.38 11.95 13.55
C THR A 183 -0.10 11.82 14.98
N SER A 184 0.83 11.96 15.93
CA SER A 184 0.52 12.09 17.35
C SER A 184 -0.41 13.28 17.57
N PRO A 185 -1.58 13.09 18.21
CA PRO A 185 -2.46 14.18 18.59
C PRO A 185 -1.79 15.24 19.49
N GLU A 186 -0.91 14.78 20.39
CA GLU A 186 -0.29 15.64 21.40
C GLU A 186 0.81 16.53 20.83
N THR A 187 1.59 16.00 19.89
CA THR A 187 2.83 16.64 19.41
C THR A 187 2.80 17.02 17.93
N GLY A 188 1.84 16.49 17.16
CA GLY A 188 1.83 16.57 15.70
C GLY A 188 2.94 15.76 15.03
N ALA A 189 3.79 15.07 15.81
CA ALA A 189 4.91 14.29 15.28
C ALA A 189 4.40 13.07 14.50
N PRO A 190 5.08 12.68 13.41
CA PRO A 190 4.69 11.49 12.66
C PRO A 190 4.88 10.22 13.51
N LEU A 191 3.90 9.32 13.43
CA LEU A 191 3.96 7.99 14.03
C LEU A 191 4.58 6.99 13.05
N GLY A 192 5.06 5.86 13.58
CA GLY A 192 5.41 4.67 12.80
C GLY A 192 4.18 3.98 12.23
N PHE A 193 3.33 4.71 11.53
CA PHE A 193 2.03 4.29 11.03
C PHE A 193 1.78 4.94 9.68
N THR A 194 1.61 4.13 8.64
CA THR A 194 1.16 4.61 7.33
C THR A 194 -0.18 4.02 6.95
N THR A 195 -0.99 4.85 6.28
CA THR A 195 -2.23 4.46 5.62
C THR A 195 -2.05 4.63 4.11
N ILE A 196 -2.31 3.58 3.35
CA ILE A 196 -2.15 3.54 1.90
C ILE A 196 -3.53 3.37 1.27
N LEU A 197 -4.01 4.41 0.58
CA LEU A 197 -5.24 4.34 -0.21
C LEU A 197 -4.86 3.94 -1.63
N GLU A 198 -5.31 2.77 -2.07
CA GLU A 198 -4.96 2.19 -3.37
C GLU A 198 -6.14 2.31 -4.33
N TYR A 199 -5.98 3.13 -5.37
CA TYR A 199 -6.98 3.42 -6.38
C TYR A 199 -6.71 2.63 -7.64
N GLY A 200 -7.73 1.88 -8.10
CA GLY A 200 -7.74 1.37 -9.46
C GLY A 200 -7.92 2.51 -10.43
N LEU A 201 -7.05 2.59 -11.42
CA LEU A 201 -7.16 3.58 -12.49
C LEU A 201 -8.03 3.02 -13.61
N HIS A 202 -8.99 3.83 -14.06
CA HIS A 202 -9.82 3.59 -15.22
C HIS A 202 -9.33 4.47 -16.37
N GLY A 203 -9.47 4.01 -17.61
CA GLY A 203 -8.88 4.67 -18.76
C GLY A 203 -7.55 4.02 -19.18
N PRO A 204 -7.01 4.36 -20.36
CA PRO A 204 -5.77 3.76 -20.84
C PRO A 204 -4.59 4.02 -19.90
N THR A 205 -3.85 2.96 -19.56
CA THR A 205 -2.63 3.01 -18.73
C THR A 205 -1.63 4.07 -19.24
N GLN A 206 -1.48 4.20 -20.56
CA GLN A 206 -0.63 5.20 -21.22
C GLN A 206 -1.04 6.64 -20.89
N GLN A 207 -2.34 6.94 -20.77
CA GLN A 207 -2.78 8.29 -20.41
C GLN A 207 -2.37 8.64 -18.98
N TRP A 208 -2.51 7.70 -18.05
CA TRP A 208 -2.03 7.89 -16.68
C TRP A 208 -0.52 8.05 -16.61
N ALA A 209 0.24 7.20 -17.30
CA ALA A 209 1.69 7.33 -17.45
C ALA A 209 2.09 8.73 -17.95
N ALA A 210 1.43 9.24 -18.99
CA ALA A 210 1.73 10.55 -19.58
C ALA A 210 1.46 11.70 -18.60
N ARG A 211 0.37 11.63 -17.83
CA ARG A 211 0.04 12.66 -16.82
C ARG A 211 1.08 12.72 -15.70
N PHE A 212 1.53 11.57 -15.22
CA PHE A 212 2.61 11.54 -14.24
C PHE A 212 3.95 11.99 -14.85
N ARG A 213 4.25 11.61 -16.11
CA ARG A 213 5.46 12.06 -16.83
C ARG A 213 5.53 13.58 -16.98
N ALA A 214 4.40 14.27 -17.08
CA ALA A 214 4.36 15.74 -17.12
C ALA A 214 4.97 16.41 -15.88
N LEU A 215 5.10 15.69 -14.75
CA LEU A 215 5.78 16.19 -13.54
C LEU A 215 7.30 16.33 -13.73
N ARG A 216 7.92 15.58 -14.66
CA ARG A 216 9.40 15.48 -14.81
C ARG A 216 10.08 16.76 -15.34
N GLY A 217 9.34 17.78 -15.74
CA GLY A 217 9.89 19.08 -16.16
C GLY A 217 9.17 20.28 -15.53
N ALA A 218 8.26 20.03 -14.60
CA ALA A 218 7.47 21.06 -13.96
C ALA A 218 8.28 21.73 -12.84
N ASN A 219 8.22 23.06 -12.75
CA ASN A 219 8.73 23.77 -11.58
C ASN A 219 7.85 23.49 -10.34
N ALA A 220 8.28 23.89 -9.15
CA ALA A 220 7.58 23.59 -7.90
C ALA A 220 6.08 24.00 -7.92
N ALA A 221 5.76 25.18 -8.45
CA ALA A 221 4.38 25.67 -8.53
C ALA A 221 3.53 24.86 -9.54
N GLN A 222 4.10 24.55 -10.71
CA GLN A 222 3.45 23.71 -11.72
C GLN A 222 3.21 22.29 -11.20
N SER A 223 4.21 21.70 -10.55
CA SER A 223 4.11 20.37 -9.94
C SER A 223 3.01 20.33 -8.89
N ALA A 224 2.95 21.33 -8.00
CA ALA A 224 1.88 21.42 -7.00
C ALA A 224 0.48 21.48 -7.64
N GLY A 225 0.31 22.26 -8.71
CA GLY A 225 -0.94 22.32 -9.48
C GLY A 225 -1.31 20.97 -10.12
N LEU A 226 -0.37 20.38 -10.87
CA LEU A 226 -0.56 19.09 -11.55
C LEU A 226 -0.86 17.96 -10.58
N LEU A 227 -0.17 17.91 -9.44
CA LEU A 227 -0.39 16.90 -8.41
C LEU A 227 -1.74 17.06 -7.73
N ARG A 228 -2.18 18.31 -7.49
CA ARG A 228 -3.51 18.57 -6.95
C ARG A 228 -4.59 18.12 -7.93
N GLU A 229 -4.44 18.41 -9.22
CA GLU A 229 -5.36 17.92 -10.24
C GLU A 229 -5.37 16.40 -10.34
N LEU A 230 -4.21 15.75 -10.32
CA LEU A 230 -4.08 14.30 -10.29
C LEU A 230 -4.78 13.70 -9.07
N ALA A 231 -4.46 14.19 -7.87
CA ALA A 231 -5.05 13.70 -6.63
C ALA A 231 -6.58 13.89 -6.61
N LEU A 232 -7.09 15.03 -7.11
CA LEU A 232 -8.53 15.27 -7.23
C LEU A 232 -9.18 14.30 -8.23
N ASP A 233 -8.54 14.01 -9.35
CA ASP A 233 -9.05 13.05 -10.33
C ASP A 233 -9.08 11.60 -9.79
N LEU A 234 -8.21 11.26 -8.83
CA LEU A 234 -8.25 9.95 -8.17
C LEU A 234 -9.48 9.77 -7.27
N VAL A 235 -9.96 10.85 -6.66
CA VAL A 235 -10.95 10.78 -5.56
C VAL A 235 -12.35 11.21 -5.98
N ARG A 236 -12.46 11.89 -7.13
CA ARG A 236 -13.73 12.32 -7.73
C ARG A 236 -14.47 11.14 -8.36
N GLN A 237 -15.55 10.71 -7.71
CA GLN A 237 -16.41 9.62 -8.22
C GLN A 237 -17.15 9.97 -9.51
N ASP A 238 -17.54 11.24 -9.69
CA ASP A 238 -18.36 11.72 -10.82
C ASP A 238 -17.68 11.57 -12.19
N ARG A 239 -16.35 11.45 -12.19
CA ARG A 239 -15.57 11.25 -13.43
C ARG A 239 -15.35 9.78 -13.78
N GLY A 240 -15.61 8.85 -12.86
CA GLY A 240 -15.38 7.42 -13.06
C GLY A 240 -13.94 7.06 -13.47
N ARG A 241 -12.96 7.94 -13.20
CA ARG A 241 -11.55 7.80 -13.65
C ARG A 241 -10.70 6.97 -12.72
N ALA A 242 -11.09 6.86 -11.47
CA ALA A 242 -10.47 5.95 -10.52
C ALA A 242 -11.51 5.46 -9.51
N SER A 243 -11.21 4.35 -8.84
CA SER A 243 -12.00 3.87 -7.70
C SER A 243 -11.10 3.37 -6.59
N LEU A 244 -11.40 3.77 -5.34
CA LEU A 244 -10.70 3.22 -4.18
C LEU A 244 -10.97 1.71 -4.13
N ARG A 245 -9.92 0.89 -4.24
CA ARG A 245 -10.03 -0.57 -4.22
C ARG A 245 -9.85 -1.12 -2.83
N ARG A 246 -8.89 -0.55 -2.09
CA ARG A 246 -8.53 -0.97 -0.74
C ARG A 246 -7.77 0.12 -0.02
N VAL A 247 -7.81 0.04 1.30
CA VAL A 247 -6.98 0.81 2.21
C VAL A 247 -6.10 -0.17 2.97
N ARG A 248 -4.79 0.06 2.97
CA ARG A 248 -3.85 -0.74 3.77
C ARG A 248 -3.27 0.09 4.89
N THR A 249 -3.01 -0.55 6.02
CA THR A 249 -2.28 0.05 7.12
C THR A 249 -1.00 -0.72 7.34
N ASN A 250 0.09 -0.01 7.57
CA ASN A 250 1.44 -0.56 7.75
C ASN A 250 2.11 0.19 8.90
N GLU A 251 2.19 -0.46 10.05
CA GLU A 251 2.40 0.24 11.31
C GLU A 251 3.12 -0.59 12.37
N THR A 252 3.73 0.12 13.32
CA THR A 252 4.35 -0.42 14.54
C THR A 252 3.89 0.34 15.79
N ALA A 253 3.01 1.32 15.63
CA ALA A 253 2.59 2.26 16.66
C ALA A 253 1.54 1.67 17.62
N PHE A 254 0.70 0.76 17.13
CA PHE A 254 -0.41 0.15 17.86
C PHE A 254 -0.38 -1.38 17.85
N GLY A 255 0.59 -1.99 17.17
CA GLY A 255 0.83 -3.43 17.24
C GLY A 255 1.18 -3.89 18.66
N ALA A 256 0.78 -5.12 19.00
CA ALA A 256 1.04 -5.69 20.32
C ALA A 256 2.55 -5.65 20.63
N SER A 257 2.93 -4.98 21.72
CA SER A 257 4.35 -4.80 22.11
C SER A 257 5.24 -4.14 21.03
N GLY A 258 4.67 -3.28 20.19
CA GLY A 258 5.40 -2.62 19.09
C GLY A 258 5.74 -3.54 17.91
N GLN A 259 5.09 -4.70 17.81
CA GLN A 259 5.20 -5.57 16.65
C GLN A 259 4.67 -4.84 15.40
N TRP A 260 5.35 -5.07 14.27
CA TRP A 260 4.83 -4.61 13.00
C TRP A 260 3.54 -5.34 12.63
N GLU A 261 2.59 -4.61 12.05
CA GLU A 261 1.35 -5.16 11.55
C GLU A 261 0.93 -4.55 10.19
N LEU A 262 0.46 -5.41 9.27
CA LEU A 262 -0.26 -5.02 8.06
C LEU A 262 -1.71 -5.50 8.12
N ARG A 263 -2.66 -4.58 7.84
CA ARG A 263 -4.08 -4.92 7.60
C ARG A 263 -4.55 -4.33 6.28
N GLU A 264 -5.49 -5.02 5.64
CA GLU A 264 -6.20 -4.58 4.43
C GLU A 264 -7.68 -4.35 4.76
N PHE A 265 -8.20 -3.21 4.31
CA PHE A 265 -9.61 -2.86 4.40
C PHE A 265 -10.14 -2.62 3.00
N ARG A 266 -11.40 -2.99 2.77
CA ARG A 266 -12.07 -2.79 1.48
C ARG A 266 -13.33 -1.94 1.66
N PRO A 267 -13.64 -1.10 0.66
CA PRO A 267 -14.93 -0.45 0.58
C PRO A 267 -16.06 -1.47 0.58
N THR A 268 -17.09 -1.25 1.39
CA THR A 268 -18.32 -2.01 1.37
C THR A 268 -19.50 -1.08 1.59
N SER A 269 -20.64 -1.40 0.99
CA SER A 269 -21.91 -0.74 1.28
C SER A 269 -22.65 -1.49 2.36
N THR A 270 -23.29 -0.76 3.28
CA THR A 270 -24.19 -1.30 4.31
C THR A 270 -25.50 -0.53 4.31
N PRO A 271 -26.55 -1.01 5.00
CA PRO A 271 -27.76 -0.24 5.20
C PRO A 271 -27.50 1.16 5.82
N ASP A 272 -26.48 1.29 6.66
CA ASP A 272 -26.09 2.54 7.33
C ASP A 272 -25.18 3.42 6.46
N GLY A 273 -24.86 2.97 5.24
CA GLY A 273 -24.00 3.68 4.29
C GLY A 273 -22.69 2.96 3.97
N PRO A 274 -21.81 3.61 3.17
CA PRO A 274 -20.50 3.09 2.82
C PRO A 274 -19.57 3.04 4.05
N ARG A 275 -18.71 2.02 4.11
CA ARG A 275 -17.69 1.88 5.16
C ARG A 275 -16.45 1.16 4.65
N LEU A 276 -15.39 1.19 5.44
CA LEU A 276 -14.22 0.33 5.28
C LEU A 276 -14.36 -0.90 6.18
N ALA A 277 -14.37 -2.09 5.57
CA ALA A 277 -14.40 -3.36 6.29
C ALA A 277 -13.06 -4.07 6.19
N LEU A 278 -12.62 -4.69 7.29
CA LEU A 278 -11.43 -5.54 7.31
C LEU A 278 -11.59 -6.70 6.32
N ALA A 279 -10.54 -6.99 5.56
CA ALA A 279 -10.53 -8.03 4.53
C ALA A 279 -9.33 -8.97 4.69
N PRO A 280 -9.46 -10.25 4.29
CA PRO A 280 -8.33 -11.16 4.22
C PRO A 280 -7.24 -10.64 3.29
N LEU A 281 -5.98 -10.80 3.71
CA LEU A 281 -4.82 -10.45 2.89
C LEU A 281 -4.51 -11.61 1.93
N GLY A 282 -4.47 -11.32 0.63
CA GLY A 282 -4.18 -12.30 -0.43
C GLY A 282 -2.70 -12.69 -0.59
N GLY A 283 -1.84 -12.32 0.38
CA GLY A 283 -0.39 -12.48 0.30
C GLY A 283 0.10 -13.65 1.15
N PRO A 284 0.64 -13.40 2.36
CA PRO A 284 1.22 -14.45 3.18
C PRO A 284 0.16 -15.26 3.95
N PRO A 285 0.48 -16.50 4.35
CA PRO A 285 -0.37 -17.23 5.27
C PRO A 285 -0.36 -16.58 6.67
N GLY A 286 -1.34 -16.93 7.49
CA GLY A 286 -1.34 -16.54 8.90
C GLY A 286 -0.13 -17.10 9.66
N ALA A 287 0.47 -16.31 10.55
CA ALA A 287 1.68 -16.70 11.30
C ALA A 287 1.50 -17.98 12.13
N ALA A 288 0.27 -18.31 12.55
CA ALA A 288 -0.06 -19.54 13.26
C ALA A 288 0.16 -20.82 12.42
N LEU A 289 0.29 -20.70 11.09
CA LEU A 289 0.57 -21.83 10.20
C LEU A 289 2.07 -22.15 10.10
N ASP A 290 2.95 -21.32 10.67
CA ASP A 290 4.38 -21.57 10.66
C ASP A 290 4.72 -22.89 11.38
N GLY A 291 5.60 -23.69 10.78
CA GLY A 291 5.97 -25.02 11.29
C GLY A 291 4.87 -26.09 11.20
N THR A 292 3.69 -25.79 10.64
CA THR A 292 2.60 -26.76 10.55
C THR A 292 2.72 -27.65 9.30
N LYS A 293 2.23 -28.90 9.40
CA LYS A 293 2.14 -29.82 8.24
C LYS A 293 1.28 -29.26 7.11
N ALA A 294 0.26 -28.45 7.43
CA ALA A 294 -0.60 -27.83 6.44
C ALA A 294 0.19 -26.87 5.55
N LEU A 295 0.96 -25.96 6.16
CA LEU A 295 1.82 -25.05 5.41
C LEU A 295 2.90 -25.81 4.63
N SER A 296 3.57 -26.78 5.27
CA SER A 296 4.59 -27.59 4.60
C SER A 296 4.07 -28.34 3.39
N GLY A 297 2.92 -29.01 3.53
CA GLY A 297 2.30 -29.72 2.42
C GLY A 297 1.93 -28.80 1.26
N TRP A 298 1.44 -27.59 1.56
CA TRP A 298 1.12 -26.60 0.52
C TRP A 298 2.37 -26.05 -0.16
N VAL A 299 3.43 -25.71 0.59
CA VAL A 299 4.70 -25.22 0.02
C VAL A 299 5.32 -26.27 -0.90
N GLU A 300 5.33 -27.54 -0.49
CA GLU A 300 5.83 -28.64 -1.33
C GLU A 300 4.98 -28.87 -2.59
N ALA A 301 3.66 -28.78 -2.47
CA ALA A 301 2.76 -28.91 -3.61
C ALA A 301 2.87 -27.74 -4.62
N ASN A 302 3.35 -26.57 -4.18
CA ASN A 302 3.40 -25.34 -4.97
C ASN A 302 4.83 -24.88 -5.30
N ARG A 303 5.83 -25.78 -5.24
CA ARG A 303 7.25 -25.50 -5.53
C ARG A 303 7.47 -24.66 -6.79
N ALA A 304 6.83 -25.04 -7.90
CA ALA A 304 7.01 -24.38 -9.18
C ALA A 304 6.45 -22.94 -9.16
N SER A 305 5.32 -22.73 -8.48
CA SER A 305 4.67 -21.42 -8.37
C SER A 305 5.47 -20.48 -7.45
N ILE A 306 5.97 -20.99 -6.31
CA ILE A 306 6.86 -20.25 -5.40
C ILE A 306 8.14 -19.80 -6.11
N ARG A 307 8.76 -20.68 -6.92
CA ARG A 307 9.96 -20.31 -7.70
C ARG A 307 9.71 -19.21 -8.74
N ARG A 308 8.47 -19.07 -9.21
CA ARG A 308 8.06 -17.98 -10.11
C ARG A 308 7.63 -16.70 -9.38
N GLY A 309 7.46 -16.73 -8.06
CA GLY A 309 6.88 -15.60 -7.30
C GLY A 309 5.36 -15.50 -7.38
N ASP A 310 4.71 -16.46 -8.02
CA ASP A 310 3.26 -16.50 -8.26
C ASP A 310 2.61 -17.54 -7.34
N ASN A 311 2.59 -17.26 -6.04
CA ASN A 311 2.15 -18.21 -5.02
C ASN A 311 0.93 -17.69 -4.23
N PRO A 312 -0.26 -17.62 -4.86
CA PRO A 312 -1.47 -17.17 -4.18
C PRO A 312 -1.80 -18.12 -3.02
N VAL A 313 -1.83 -17.58 -1.81
CA VAL A 313 -2.15 -18.36 -0.61
C VAL A 313 -3.66 -18.67 -0.61
N PRO A 314 -4.06 -19.94 -0.42
CA PRO A 314 -5.46 -20.33 -0.48
C PRO A 314 -6.26 -19.69 0.65
N PRO A 315 -7.57 -19.42 0.48
CA PRO A 315 -8.37 -18.68 1.46
C PRO A 315 -8.28 -19.22 2.90
N ARG A 316 -8.35 -20.54 3.10
CA ARG A 316 -8.13 -21.22 4.40
C ARG A 316 -6.80 -20.92 5.11
N MET A 317 -5.80 -20.40 4.39
CA MET A 317 -4.49 -20.05 4.94
C MET A 317 -4.29 -18.55 5.12
N GLN A 318 -5.21 -17.72 4.61
CA GLN A 318 -5.13 -16.27 4.71
C GLN A 318 -5.27 -15.80 6.16
N THR A 319 -4.91 -14.54 6.40
CA THR A 319 -5.05 -13.88 7.69
C THR A 319 -5.68 -12.51 7.50
N LEU A 320 -6.25 -11.95 8.57
CA LEU A 320 -6.74 -10.57 8.61
C LEU A 320 -5.65 -9.57 9.03
N ALA A 321 -4.57 -10.05 9.64
CA ALA A 321 -3.42 -9.26 10.05
C ALA A 321 -2.13 -10.05 9.82
N ILE A 322 -1.16 -9.42 9.14
CA ILE A 322 0.20 -9.95 9.03
C ILE A 322 1.01 -9.30 10.13
N THR A 323 1.65 -10.10 10.97
CA THR A 323 2.55 -9.60 12.02
C THR A 323 3.99 -10.04 11.76
N LEU A 324 4.95 -9.24 12.21
CA LEU A 324 6.34 -9.65 12.30
C LEU A 324 6.65 -9.94 13.78
N ALA A 325 6.69 -11.23 14.14
CA ALA A 325 6.92 -11.64 15.52
C ALA A 325 8.32 -11.25 16.04
N LYS A 326 9.32 -11.25 15.13
CA LYS A 326 10.71 -10.89 15.41
C LYS A 326 11.44 -10.44 14.13
N PRO A 327 12.46 -9.56 14.21
CA PRO A 327 13.32 -9.19 13.09
C PRO A 327 13.83 -10.36 12.26
N THR A 328 14.17 -11.46 12.90
CA THR A 328 14.79 -12.62 12.24
C THR A 328 13.77 -13.66 11.79
N PHE A 329 12.50 -13.29 11.61
CA PHE A 329 11.44 -14.23 11.27
C PHE A 329 11.69 -14.89 9.90
N ARG A 330 11.66 -16.21 9.85
CA ARG A 330 11.72 -17.00 8.62
C ARG A 330 10.70 -18.12 8.73
N TRP A 331 10.05 -18.47 7.63
CA TRP A 331 9.09 -19.56 7.64
C TRP A 331 9.80 -20.90 7.81
N SER A 332 9.38 -21.67 8.80
CA SER A 332 9.67 -23.08 8.97
C SER A 332 8.71 -23.92 8.13
N SER A 333 8.64 -23.67 6.82
CA SER A 333 7.68 -24.32 5.92
C SER A 333 8.21 -25.59 5.25
N THR A 334 9.52 -25.78 5.11
CA THR A 334 10.09 -26.96 4.44
C THR A 334 11.51 -27.23 4.95
N THR A 335 12.03 -28.45 4.70
CA THR A 335 13.44 -28.79 4.90
C THR A 335 14.33 -28.38 3.73
N ASP A 336 13.75 -28.07 2.57
CA ASP A 336 14.46 -27.48 1.42
C ASP A 336 14.73 -26.00 1.70
N ARG A 337 15.96 -25.68 2.07
CA ARG A 337 16.37 -24.33 2.45
C ARG A 337 16.14 -23.29 1.34
N ASP A 338 16.39 -23.65 0.09
CA ASP A 338 16.24 -22.71 -1.03
C ASP A 338 14.76 -22.39 -1.26
N LEU A 339 13.90 -23.40 -1.18
CA LEU A 339 12.46 -23.21 -1.27
C LEU A 339 11.91 -22.40 -0.09
N ALA A 340 12.38 -22.65 1.14
CA ALA A 340 12.00 -21.88 2.32
C ALA A 340 12.38 -20.39 2.19
N THR A 341 13.59 -20.10 1.69
CA THR A 341 14.05 -18.73 1.43
C THR A 341 13.21 -18.07 0.34
N LEU A 342 12.92 -18.75 -0.78
CA LEU A 342 12.06 -18.21 -1.83
C LEU A 342 10.64 -17.94 -1.34
N PHE A 343 10.06 -18.89 -0.61
CA PHE A 343 8.75 -18.72 0.00
C PHE A 343 8.73 -17.52 0.95
N SER A 344 9.74 -17.39 1.81
CA SER A 344 9.87 -16.26 2.72
C SER A 344 9.96 -14.94 1.99
N ARG A 345 10.76 -14.84 0.92
CA ARG A 345 10.84 -13.63 0.08
C ARG A 345 9.53 -13.25 -0.60
N ASN A 346 8.68 -14.22 -0.92
CA ASN A 346 7.37 -13.96 -1.53
C ASN A 346 6.28 -13.61 -0.50
N THR A 347 6.62 -13.61 0.80
CA THR A 347 5.70 -13.23 1.87
C THR A 347 6.12 -11.91 2.49
N CYS A 348 5.14 -11.07 2.78
CA CYS A 348 5.41 -9.74 3.31
C CYS A 348 6.15 -9.82 4.69
N ASN A 349 5.79 -10.73 5.62
CA ASN A 349 6.54 -10.95 6.87
C ASN A 349 7.87 -11.71 6.74
N GLY A 350 8.01 -12.64 5.79
CA GLY A 350 9.26 -13.37 5.59
C GLY A 350 10.34 -12.52 4.92
N CYS A 351 9.95 -11.72 3.91
CA CYS A 351 10.86 -10.84 3.17
C CYS A 351 11.47 -9.77 4.07
N HIS A 352 10.62 -9.14 4.88
CA HIS A 352 11.03 -8.10 5.83
C HIS A 352 11.40 -8.64 7.22
N GLY A 353 11.39 -9.96 7.40
CA GLY A 353 11.96 -10.61 8.56
C GLY A 353 13.41 -10.96 8.31
N GLY A 354 13.76 -12.23 8.53
CA GLY A 354 15.14 -12.70 8.55
C GLY A 354 15.76 -12.97 7.19
N GLU A 355 15.05 -12.82 6.07
CA GLU A 355 15.64 -12.97 4.73
C GLU A 355 16.40 -11.72 4.26
N ARG A 356 16.36 -10.63 5.04
CA ARG A 356 17.09 -9.39 4.81
C ARG A 356 17.75 -8.90 6.12
N PRO A 357 18.79 -8.05 6.05
CA PRO A 357 19.34 -7.39 7.22
C PRO A 357 18.26 -6.60 7.97
N ALA A 358 18.33 -6.61 9.30
CA ALA A 358 17.33 -6.00 10.17
C ALA A 358 17.22 -4.47 9.96
N GLU A 359 18.32 -3.84 9.57
CA GLU A 359 18.42 -2.42 9.26
C GLU A 359 17.72 -2.01 7.95
N ASP A 360 17.49 -2.95 7.03
CA ASP A 360 16.77 -2.69 5.77
C ASP A 360 15.24 -2.82 5.94
N MET A 361 14.77 -3.16 7.15
CA MET A 361 13.38 -3.50 7.47
C MET A 361 12.44 -2.29 7.65
N ALA A 362 12.63 -1.20 6.91
CA ALA A 362 11.54 -0.25 6.76
C ALA A 362 10.48 -0.92 5.85
N PHE A 363 9.53 -1.64 6.46
CA PHE A 363 8.33 -2.16 5.79
C PHE A 363 7.56 -1.07 5.05
N GLN A 364 7.78 0.18 5.44
CA GLN A 364 7.26 1.36 4.78
C GLN A 364 8.15 1.67 3.56
N MET A 365 7.64 1.42 2.36
CA MET A 365 8.25 1.90 1.11
C MET A 365 8.53 3.42 1.19
N VAL A 366 7.64 4.14 1.90
CA VAL A 366 7.72 5.56 2.19
C VAL A 366 7.41 5.75 3.67
N ALA A 367 8.38 6.24 4.44
CA ALA A 367 8.28 6.44 5.89
C ALA A 367 8.52 7.91 6.25
N PRO A 368 7.95 8.45 7.35
CA PRO A 368 8.40 9.74 7.87
C PRO A 368 9.87 9.66 8.33
N VAL A 369 10.62 10.76 8.19
CA VAL A 369 11.94 10.85 8.81
C VAL A 369 11.82 10.72 10.31
N ARG A 370 12.68 9.86 10.87
CA ARG A 370 12.76 9.65 12.31
C ARG A 370 13.38 10.90 12.94
N PRO A 371 12.77 11.50 13.97
CA PRO A 371 13.48 12.51 14.74
C PRO A 371 14.77 11.88 15.29
N PRO A 372 15.91 12.59 15.24
CA PRO A 372 17.13 12.11 15.87
C PRO A 372 16.82 11.85 17.34
N LYS A 373 17.06 10.62 17.82
CA LYS A 373 16.81 10.28 19.21
C LYS A 373 17.70 11.18 20.10
N PRO A 374 17.13 11.85 21.11
CA PRO A 374 17.92 12.66 22.05
C PRO A 374 18.81 11.82 22.97
N ASP A 375 18.75 10.48 22.91
CA ASP A 375 19.54 9.57 23.73
C ASP A 375 19.93 8.32 22.88
N PRO A 376 21.20 7.87 22.86
CA PRO A 376 21.67 6.71 22.09
C PRO A 376 21.06 5.36 22.50
N GLN A 377 20.08 5.30 23.41
CA GLN A 377 19.36 4.06 23.70
C GLN A 377 18.58 3.60 22.46
N PRO A 378 18.99 2.48 21.83
CA PRO A 378 18.29 1.94 20.70
C PRO A 378 17.00 1.32 21.22
N GLN A 379 15.92 2.09 21.34
CA GLN A 379 14.59 1.50 21.25
C GLN A 379 14.57 0.71 19.94
N PRO A 380 14.57 -0.63 20.03
CA PRO A 380 14.63 -1.46 18.85
C PRO A 380 13.49 -1.15 17.91
N TYR A 381 13.79 -1.08 16.62
CA TYR A 381 12.83 -1.58 15.66
C TYR A 381 12.64 -3.07 16.02
N TYR A 382 11.56 -3.40 16.75
CA TYR A 382 11.15 -4.78 17.09
C TYR A 382 11.93 -5.54 18.19
N GLY A 383 12.06 -4.97 19.39
CA GLY A 383 12.50 -5.69 20.60
C GLY A 383 13.96 -6.17 20.69
N SER A 384 14.85 -5.88 19.72
CA SER A 384 16.30 -6.12 19.84
C SER A 384 17.15 -4.99 19.24
N ALA A 385 18.24 -4.60 19.92
CA ALA A 385 19.14 -3.54 19.44
C ALA A 385 19.61 -3.87 18.00
N PRO A 386 19.43 -2.96 17.03
CA PRO A 386 19.89 -3.22 15.68
C PRO A 386 21.42 -3.38 15.69
N PRO A 387 21.99 -4.28 14.87
CA PRO A 387 23.42 -4.27 14.60
C PRO A 387 23.85 -2.89 14.05
N GLU A 388 25.13 -2.54 14.17
CA GLU A 388 25.66 -1.33 13.54
C GLU A 388 25.26 -1.30 12.05
N PRO A 389 24.74 -0.17 11.55
CA PRO A 389 24.20 -0.11 10.20
C PRO A 389 25.29 -0.40 9.18
N VAL A 390 25.19 -1.53 8.49
CA VAL A 390 26.05 -1.85 7.35
C VAL A 390 25.44 -1.19 6.12
N GLY A 391 26.04 -0.10 5.64
CA GLY A 391 25.66 0.56 4.38
C GLY A 391 25.25 2.04 4.51
N PRO A 392 25.08 2.74 3.38
CA PRO A 392 24.76 4.17 3.35
C PRO A 392 23.41 4.47 4.02
N PRO A 393 23.23 5.66 4.61
CA PRO A 393 21.96 6.05 5.20
C PRO A 393 20.82 6.00 4.16
N PRO A 394 19.58 5.72 4.56
CA PRO A 394 18.43 5.73 3.66
C PRO A 394 18.25 7.12 3.02
N LEU A 395 17.81 7.14 1.76
CA LEU A 395 17.55 8.38 1.04
C LEU A 395 16.41 9.15 1.70
N THR A 396 16.68 10.39 2.10
CA THR A 396 15.70 11.28 2.71
C THR A 396 15.33 12.40 1.75
N ILE A 397 14.03 12.57 1.51
CA ILE A 397 13.50 13.61 0.62
C ILE A 397 12.40 14.36 1.37
N HIS A 398 12.60 15.65 1.58
CA HIS A 398 11.62 16.53 2.24
C HIS A 398 11.05 16.01 3.58
N GLY A 399 11.87 15.37 4.41
CA GLY A 399 11.40 14.82 5.69
C GLY A 399 10.74 13.43 5.56
N VAL A 400 10.93 12.74 4.44
CA VAL A 400 10.44 11.39 4.19
C VAL A 400 11.61 10.47 3.86
N GLU A 401 11.72 9.37 4.59
CA GLU A 401 12.70 8.30 4.41
C GLU A 401 12.16 7.30 3.37
N LEU A 402 12.90 7.09 2.29
CA LEU A 402 12.61 6.04 1.32
C LEU A 402 13.33 4.76 1.71
N SER A 403 12.63 3.63 1.56
CA SER A 403 13.23 2.32 1.76
C SER A 403 14.43 2.16 0.81
N ARG A 404 15.55 1.62 1.31
CA ARG A 404 16.75 1.35 0.49
C ARG A 404 16.43 0.51 -0.76
N TYR A 405 15.44 -0.38 -0.67
CA TYR A 405 14.97 -1.19 -1.81
C TYR A 405 14.35 -0.40 -2.96
N LEU A 406 14.00 0.86 -2.76
CA LEU A 406 13.54 1.71 -3.85
C LEU A 406 14.71 2.28 -4.65
N VAL A 407 15.90 2.38 -4.04
CA VAL A 407 17.01 3.23 -4.52
C VAL A 407 18.37 2.56 -4.43
N ASP A 408 18.44 1.23 -4.35
CA ASP A 408 19.72 0.51 -4.24
C ASP A 408 20.22 0.03 -5.61
N PRO A 409 21.16 0.75 -6.24
CA PRO A 409 21.70 0.38 -7.55
C PRO A 409 22.62 -0.86 -7.48
N THR A 410 23.09 -1.24 -6.29
CA THR A 410 24.03 -2.37 -6.12
C THR A 410 23.31 -3.71 -6.10
N ASN A 411 22.01 -3.71 -5.78
CA ASN A 411 21.20 -4.90 -5.83
C ASN A 411 20.70 -5.12 -7.27
N ARG A 412 21.23 -6.16 -7.95
CA ARG A 412 20.77 -6.58 -9.30
C ARG A 412 19.27 -6.90 -9.38
N GLN A 413 18.58 -7.02 -8.24
CA GLN A 413 17.13 -7.16 -8.11
C GLN A 413 16.43 -5.94 -7.48
N GLY A 414 17.12 -4.83 -7.18
CA GLY A 414 16.72 -3.87 -6.14
C GLY A 414 16.73 -2.37 -6.46
N ASP A 415 16.89 -1.97 -7.72
CA ASP A 415 16.44 -0.64 -8.15
C ASP A 415 15.01 -0.74 -8.70
N GLU A 416 14.06 -0.89 -7.78
CA GLU A 416 12.64 -1.02 -8.11
C GLU A 416 12.11 0.23 -8.83
N LEU A 417 12.68 1.40 -8.56
CA LEU A 417 12.30 2.63 -9.25
C LEU A 417 12.80 2.67 -10.69
N ALA A 418 14.06 2.33 -10.96
CA ALA A 418 14.58 2.25 -12.33
C ALA A 418 13.85 1.17 -13.14
N ARG A 419 13.54 0.01 -12.53
CA ARG A 419 12.74 -1.03 -13.19
C ARG A 419 11.37 -0.49 -13.60
N ARG A 420 10.69 0.23 -12.69
CA ARG A 420 9.40 0.85 -12.97
C ARG A 420 9.51 1.99 -13.98
N GLU A 421 10.61 2.73 -14.00
CA GLU A 421 10.87 3.78 -14.99
C GLU A 421 10.95 3.17 -16.38
N GLY A 422 11.67 2.06 -16.55
CA GLY A 422 11.71 1.30 -17.80
C GLY A 422 10.32 0.85 -18.25
N VAL A 423 9.52 0.27 -17.36
CA VAL A 423 8.13 -0.12 -17.66
C VAL A 423 7.28 1.10 -18.04
N ASN A 424 7.45 2.24 -17.38
CA ASN A 424 6.73 3.47 -17.70
C ASN A 424 7.10 4.00 -19.09
N ASP A 425 8.38 3.96 -19.46
CA ASP A 425 8.85 4.34 -20.81
C ASP A 425 8.30 3.42 -21.91
N GLU A 426 8.23 2.11 -21.64
CA GLU A 426 7.59 1.14 -22.54
C GLU A 426 6.09 1.44 -22.73
N VAL A 427 5.38 1.71 -21.63
CA VAL A 427 3.96 2.09 -21.65
C VAL A 427 3.75 3.39 -22.46
N LEU A 428 4.63 4.38 -22.29
CA LEU A 428 4.53 5.66 -22.98
C LEU A 428 4.78 5.56 -24.48
N THR A 429 5.63 4.64 -24.92
CA THR A 429 6.01 4.47 -26.34
C THR A 429 5.11 3.48 -27.10
N ALA A 430 4.30 2.70 -26.38
CA ALA A 430 3.35 1.77 -26.97
C ALA A 430 2.34 2.48 -27.89
N ARG A 431 1.98 1.83 -29.00
CA ARG A 431 0.97 2.33 -29.93
C ARG A 431 -0.38 1.67 -29.67
N CYS A 432 -1.35 2.45 -29.21
CA CYS A 432 -2.73 2.01 -29.13
C CYS A 432 -3.39 2.12 -30.50
N THR A 433 -3.43 1.01 -31.24
CA THR A 433 -4.17 0.95 -32.51
C THR A 433 -5.67 1.02 -32.25
N GLU A 434 -6.37 1.99 -32.85
CA GLU A 434 -7.84 2.18 -32.77
C GLU A 434 -8.65 0.95 -33.25
N GLU A 435 -8.02 0.00 -33.94
CA GLU A 435 -8.70 -1.10 -34.65
C GLU A 435 -9.39 -2.15 -33.76
N ARG A 436 -9.12 -2.23 -32.44
CA ARG A 436 -9.82 -3.22 -31.60
C ARG A 436 -11.30 -2.89 -31.39
N THR A 437 -11.72 -1.65 -31.59
CA THR A 437 -13.12 -1.23 -31.43
C THR A 437 -14.05 -1.84 -32.51
N HIS A 438 -13.50 -2.22 -33.67
CA HIS A 438 -14.29 -2.80 -34.76
C HIS A 438 -14.53 -4.32 -34.65
N ARG A 439 -13.71 -5.06 -33.88
CA ARG A 439 -13.92 -6.52 -33.73
C ARG A 439 -15.03 -6.90 -32.76
N MET A 440 -15.47 -6.01 -31.88
CA MET A 440 -16.56 -6.31 -30.94
C MET A 440 -17.96 -5.90 -31.42
N THR A 441 -18.08 -5.00 -32.40
CA THR A 441 -19.40 -4.51 -32.85
C THR A 441 -20.06 -5.35 -33.94
N GLY A 442 -19.41 -6.37 -34.50
CA GLY A 442 -20.03 -7.34 -35.40
C GLY A 442 -20.69 -6.76 -36.67
N ARG A 443 -20.55 -5.46 -36.94
CA ARG A 443 -21.04 -4.84 -38.17
C ARG A 443 -20.04 -5.08 -39.27
N ARG A 444 -20.23 -6.19 -40.00
CA ARG A 444 -19.83 -6.26 -41.40
C ARG A 444 -20.61 -5.19 -42.16
N THR A 445 -19.98 -4.06 -42.44
CA THR A 445 -20.38 -3.25 -43.60
C THR A 445 -20.05 -4.07 -44.84
N VAL A 446 -21.07 -4.65 -45.45
CA VAL A 446 -20.99 -5.21 -46.80
C VAL A 446 -21.03 -4.01 -47.75
N HIS A 447 -19.96 -3.82 -48.51
CA HIS A 447 -19.97 -3.00 -49.72
C HIS A 447 -20.15 -3.91 -50.94
#